data_AF-A0A9X8M790-F1
#
_entry.id   AF-A0A9X8M790-F1
#
_cell.length_a   1.000
_cell.length_b   1.000
_cell.length_c   1.000
_cell.angle_alpha   90.00
_cell.angle_beta   90.00
_cell.angle_gamma   90.00
#
_symmetry.space_group_name_H-M   'P 1'
#
loop_
_entity.id
_entity.type
_entity.pdbx_description
1 polymer ?
#
loop_
_entity_poly.entity_id
_entity_poly.type
_entity_poly.pdbx_seq_one_letter_code
_entity_poly.pdbx_strand_id
1 'polypeptide(L)'
;MFGRKKRKPLRQLITHKEPKSRITEQYRNIRTNIEFTSVDNHVRSIIVTSADPGDGKTTTIANLAVVFGQQGKKVLLIGADLRKPTIQNLFAIHSSNGLTNLLSGQAKLMQCIQKTDIENVYLMAAGPIPPNPAELLGSRAMDEALLEAYNMFDIILIDTPPVLAVTDAQILANKCDGIVLVVRSEKTEKDKIVKAKQILDKASGKLLGVVLNDKREEKEQYGYY
;
A
#
# COMPACT_ATOMS: atom_id res chain seq x y z
N MET A 1 8.40 -38.26 12.17
CA MET A 1 8.36 -37.11 13.09
C MET A 1 8.61 -35.84 12.27
N PHE A 2 7.53 -35.23 11.75
CA PHE A 2 7.62 -34.18 10.72
C PHE A 2 7.92 -32.80 11.33
N GLY A 3 9.11 -32.27 11.06
CA GLY A 3 9.47 -30.89 11.40
C GLY A 3 8.70 -29.89 10.52
N ARG A 4 7.70 -29.22 11.08
CA ARG A 4 7.09 -28.02 10.47
C ARG A 4 8.08 -26.85 10.56
N LYS A 5 9.02 -26.74 9.62
CA LYS A 5 9.70 -25.46 9.32
C LYS A 5 8.86 -24.67 8.32
N LYS A 6 7.97 -23.80 8.80
CA LYS A 6 7.33 -22.76 7.96
C LYS A 6 7.20 -21.46 8.72
N ARG A 7 8.08 -20.50 8.40
CA ARG A 7 7.89 -19.04 8.49
C ARG A 7 9.11 -18.39 7.84
N LYS A 8 8.93 -17.48 6.87
CA LYS A 8 9.71 -16.24 6.66
C LYS A 8 9.44 -15.55 5.32
N PRO A 9 8.50 -14.60 5.30
CA PRO A 9 8.43 -13.57 4.26
C PRO A 9 8.75 -12.15 4.75
N LEU A 10 8.83 -11.91 6.06
CA LEU A 10 9.36 -10.64 6.62
C LEU A 10 10.81 -10.33 6.17
N ARG A 11 11.53 -11.34 5.65
CA ARG A 11 12.92 -11.21 5.16
C ARG A 11 13.05 -10.23 3.98
N GLN A 12 11.96 -9.79 3.35
CA GLN A 12 11.98 -8.88 2.20
C GLN A 12 11.68 -7.42 2.56
N LEU A 13 11.22 -7.11 3.79
CA LEU A 13 10.92 -5.73 4.20
C LEU A 13 12.15 -5.09 4.81
N ILE A 14 12.84 -4.25 4.02
CA ILE A 14 14.11 -3.61 4.41
C ILE A 14 13.96 -2.74 5.67
N THR A 15 12.82 -2.05 5.82
CA THR A 15 12.50 -1.19 6.97
C THR A 15 12.38 -1.95 8.29
N HIS A 16 12.05 -3.24 8.22
CA HIS A 16 12.00 -4.13 9.39
C HIS A 16 13.33 -4.86 9.60
N LYS A 17 13.95 -5.34 8.52
CA LYS A 17 15.20 -6.14 8.58
C LYS A 17 16.42 -5.28 8.91
N GLU A 18 16.51 -4.09 8.34
CA GLU A 18 17.66 -3.18 8.42
C GLU A 18 17.20 -1.77 8.80
N PRO A 19 16.71 -1.58 10.03
CA PRO A 19 16.04 -0.34 10.47
C PRO A 19 16.95 0.90 10.52
N LYS A 20 18.26 0.72 10.34
CA LYS A 20 19.28 1.78 10.32
C LYS A 20 19.91 1.99 8.93
N SER A 21 19.41 1.32 7.89
CA SER A 21 19.95 1.47 6.53
C SER A 21 19.56 2.81 5.91
N ARG A 22 20.36 3.30 4.95
CA ARG A 22 20.03 4.50 4.16
C ARG A 22 18.67 4.37 3.47
N ILE A 23 18.31 3.18 3.00
CA ILE A 23 17.01 2.90 2.36
C ILE A 23 15.86 3.06 3.36
N THR A 24 16.02 2.60 4.60
CA THR A 24 15.01 2.78 5.64
C THR A 24 14.80 4.26 5.96
N GLU A 25 15.87 5.06 6.01
CA GLU A 25 15.75 6.52 6.16
C GLU A 25 14.97 7.16 5.01
N GLN A 26 15.12 6.67 3.77
CA GLN A 26 14.29 7.16 2.65
C GLN A 26 12.79 6.88 2.87
N TYR A 27 12.42 5.73 3.41
CA TYR A 27 11.02 5.46 3.78
C TYR A 27 10.52 6.37 4.92
N ARG A 28 11.37 6.68 5.90
CA ARG A 28 11.05 7.66 6.96
C ARG A 28 10.86 9.07 6.40
N ASN A 29 11.67 9.47 5.41
CA ASN A 29 11.50 10.74 4.70
C ASN A 29 10.18 10.78 3.92
N ILE A 30 9.84 9.72 3.19
CA ILE A 30 8.55 9.63 2.48
C ILE A 30 7.38 9.75 3.47
N ARG A 31 7.41 9.00 4.57
CA ARG A 31 6.40 9.07 5.64
C ARG A 31 6.25 10.50 6.17
N THR A 32 7.37 11.16 6.47
CA THR A 32 7.40 12.53 6.99
C THR A 32 6.81 13.53 5.98
N ASN A 33 7.13 13.39 4.69
CA ASN A 33 6.57 14.24 3.63
C ASN A 33 5.06 14.03 3.45
N ILE A 34 4.59 12.78 3.58
CA ILE A 34 3.16 12.47 3.60
C ILE A 34 2.49 13.18 4.78
N GLU A 35 3.02 13.06 5.99
CA GLU A 35 2.47 13.72 7.18
C GLU A 35 2.44 15.25 7.04
N PHE A 36 3.50 15.87 6.52
CA PHE A 36 3.54 17.32 6.25
C PHE A 36 2.49 17.78 5.24
N THR A 37 2.27 17.00 4.17
CA THR A 37 1.25 17.32 3.16
C THR A 37 -0.18 17.16 3.71
N SER A 38 -0.32 16.45 4.82
CA SER A 38 -1.60 16.05 5.43
C SER A 38 -2.05 16.97 6.56
N VAL A 39 -1.24 17.95 6.98
CA VAL A 39 -1.53 18.86 8.11
C VAL A 39 -2.86 19.60 7.90
N ASP A 40 -3.13 20.06 6.69
CA ASP A 40 -4.36 20.81 6.37
C ASP A 40 -5.55 19.90 6.01
N ASN A 41 -5.29 18.66 5.56
CA ASN A 41 -6.28 17.83 4.86
C ASN A 41 -6.66 16.52 5.59
N HIS A 42 -6.17 16.29 6.82
CA HIS A 42 -6.47 15.13 7.66
C HIS A 42 -6.51 13.79 6.89
N VAL A 43 -5.44 13.48 6.17
CA VAL A 43 -5.30 12.27 5.35
C VAL A 43 -5.27 11.03 6.26
N ARG A 44 -6.30 10.20 6.19
CA ARG A 44 -6.41 8.93 6.95
C ARG A 44 -6.33 7.70 6.04
N SER A 45 -6.56 7.85 4.75
CA SER A 45 -6.45 6.79 3.75
C SER A 45 -5.54 7.18 2.60
N ILE A 46 -4.63 6.28 2.22
CA ILE A 46 -3.70 6.49 1.12
C ILE A 46 -3.70 5.25 0.22
N ILE A 47 -4.00 5.45 -1.06
CA ILE A 47 -3.74 4.43 -2.07
C ILE A 47 -2.31 4.55 -2.57
N VAL A 48 -1.69 3.40 -2.87
CA VAL A 48 -0.42 3.34 -3.60
C VAL A 48 -0.66 2.61 -4.92
N THR A 49 -0.30 3.26 -6.02
CA THR A 49 -0.43 2.72 -7.38
C THR A 49 0.82 3.00 -8.20
N SER A 50 0.86 2.54 -9.44
CA SER A 50 1.94 2.78 -10.40
C SER A 50 1.39 2.85 -11.82
N ALA A 51 2.22 3.25 -12.78
CA ALA A 51 1.84 3.22 -14.19
C ALA A 51 1.83 1.78 -14.73
N ASP A 52 2.86 1.00 -14.42
CA ASP A 52 3.04 -0.36 -14.94
C ASP A 52 3.12 -1.44 -13.85
N PRO A 53 2.83 -2.70 -14.17
CA PRO A 53 3.15 -3.83 -13.31
C PRO A 53 4.66 -3.92 -13.02
N GLY A 54 5.03 -4.15 -11.76
CA GLY A 54 6.43 -4.35 -11.38
C GLY A 54 7.23 -3.07 -11.07
N ASP A 55 6.54 -1.92 -10.95
CA ASP A 55 7.16 -0.65 -10.53
C ASP A 55 7.50 -0.62 -9.02
N GLY A 56 7.00 -1.58 -8.24
CA GLY A 56 7.33 -1.76 -6.81
C GLY A 56 6.32 -1.17 -5.83
N LYS A 57 5.08 -0.87 -6.28
CA LYS A 57 3.97 -0.39 -5.44
C LYS A 57 3.76 -1.19 -4.14
N THR A 58 3.63 -2.52 -4.24
CA THR A 58 3.37 -3.40 -3.10
C THR A 58 4.55 -3.44 -2.11
N THR A 59 5.79 -3.40 -2.61
CA THR A 59 6.98 -3.30 -1.75
C THR A 59 7.04 -1.94 -1.05
N THR A 60 6.73 -0.87 -1.78
CA THR A 60 6.76 0.50 -1.27
C THR A 60 5.74 0.66 -0.15
N ILE A 61 4.48 0.30 -0.39
CA ILE A 61 3.41 0.44 0.59
C ILE A 61 3.63 -0.44 1.83
N ALA A 62 4.17 -1.65 1.67
CA ALA A 62 4.47 -2.51 2.80
C ALA A 62 5.56 -1.90 3.69
N ASN A 63 6.63 -1.33 3.11
CA ASN A 63 7.67 -0.65 3.87
C ASN A 63 7.19 0.67 4.50
N LEU A 64 6.29 1.41 3.83
CA LEU A 64 5.61 2.56 4.43
C LEU A 64 4.79 2.15 5.65
N ALA A 65 4.04 1.05 5.57
CA ALA A 65 3.29 0.53 6.71
C ALA A 65 4.20 0.25 7.92
N VAL A 66 5.38 -0.33 7.69
CA VAL A 66 6.36 -0.58 8.77
C VAL A 66 6.80 0.72 9.42
N VAL A 67 7.20 1.75 8.66
CA VAL A 67 7.71 2.99 9.26
C VAL A 67 6.63 3.83 9.93
N PHE A 68 5.37 3.74 9.50
CA PHE A 68 4.24 4.29 10.25
C PHE A 68 4.00 3.52 11.56
N GLY A 69 4.01 2.18 11.51
CA GLY A 69 3.86 1.34 12.70
C GLY A 69 4.94 1.56 13.75
N GLN A 70 6.20 1.74 13.31
CA GLN A 70 7.34 2.09 14.16
C GLN A 70 7.20 3.45 14.88
N GLN A 71 6.36 4.36 14.36
CA GLN A 71 6.04 5.65 15.00
C GLN A 71 4.88 5.53 16.00
N GLY A 72 4.34 4.32 16.20
CA GLY A 72 3.22 4.08 17.12
C GLY A 72 1.84 4.21 16.48
N LYS A 73 1.74 4.52 15.17
CA LYS A 73 0.46 4.58 14.46
C LYS A 73 -0.11 3.19 14.27
N LYS A 74 -1.39 2.97 14.58
CA LYS A 74 -2.14 1.78 14.18
C LYS A 74 -2.41 1.84 12.69
N VAL A 75 -1.70 1.00 11.93
CA VAL A 75 -1.78 0.94 10.46
C VAL A 75 -2.63 -0.25 10.03
N LEU A 76 -3.65 0.00 9.21
CA LEU A 76 -4.30 -1.04 8.42
C LEU A 76 -3.77 -1.03 7.00
N LEU A 77 -3.16 -2.13 6.58
CA LEU A 77 -2.77 -2.39 5.22
C LEU A 77 -3.86 -3.21 4.53
N ILE A 78 -4.36 -2.77 3.38
CA ILE A 78 -5.42 -3.45 2.61
C ILE A 78 -4.85 -3.86 1.26
N GLY A 79 -4.94 -5.15 0.94
CA GLY A 79 -4.61 -5.69 -0.39
C GLY A 79 -5.81 -5.55 -1.33
N ALA A 80 -5.88 -4.46 -2.09
CA ALA A 80 -6.95 -4.19 -3.04
C ALA A 80 -6.59 -4.46 -4.51
N ASP A 81 -5.39 -4.97 -4.81
CA ASP A 81 -5.13 -5.67 -6.08
C ASP A 81 -5.77 -7.06 -6.04
N LEU A 82 -7.10 -7.08 -6.22
CA LEU A 82 -7.92 -8.30 -6.22
C LEU A 82 -7.65 -9.19 -7.44
N ARG A 83 -6.89 -8.71 -8.42
CA ARG A 83 -6.57 -9.43 -9.66
C ARG A 83 -5.29 -10.23 -9.52
N LYS A 84 -4.26 -9.65 -8.89
CA LYS A 84 -2.96 -10.27 -8.64
C LYS A 84 -2.49 -9.96 -7.20
N PRO A 85 -3.17 -10.52 -6.18
CA PRO A 85 -2.89 -10.17 -4.79
C PRO A 85 -1.54 -10.74 -4.37
N THR A 86 -0.57 -9.86 -4.07
CA THR A 86 0.80 -10.24 -3.68
C THR A 86 1.19 -9.81 -2.28
N ILE A 87 0.51 -8.82 -1.69
CA ILE A 87 0.89 -8.22 -0.41
C ILE A 87 0.88 -9.22 0.74
N GLN A 88 -0.07 -10.14 0.75
CA GLN A 88 -0.21 -11.16 1.79
C GLN A 88 0.98 -12.12 1.84
N ASN A 89 1.67 -12.31 0.70
CA ASN A 89 2.89 -13.09 0.64
C ASN A 89 4.04 -12.40 1.39
N LEU A 90 4.12 -11.06 1.39
CA LEU A 90 5.16 -10.31 2.13
C LEU A 90 5.03 -10.46 3.65
N PHE A 91 3.80 -10.70 4.14
CA PHE A 91 3.51 -10.81 5.57
C PHE A 91 3.25 -12.24 6.07
N ALA A 92 3.37 -13.26 5.22
CA ALA A 92 3.12 -14.67 5.57
C ALA A 92 1.67 -14.98 5.93
N ILE A 93 0.77 -14.10 5.52
CA ILE A 93 -0.63 -14.18 5.88
C ILE A 93 -1.35 -14.87 4.74
N HIS A 94 -1.95 -16.02 5.06
CA HIS A 94 -2.77 -16.78 4.13
C HIS A 94 -4.14 -16.98 4.79
N SER A 95 -4.99 -15.95 4.75
CA SER A 95 -6.38 -16.05 5.17
C SER A 95 -7.25 -16.54 4.03
N SER A 96 -8.29 -17.30 4.36
CA SER A 96 -9.44 -17.47 3.48
C SER A 96 -10.35 -16.24 3.46
N ASN A 97 -10.34 -15.43 4.53
CA ASN A 97 -11.21 -14.27 4.69
C ASN A 97 -10.43 -12.98 4.44
N GLY A 98 -10.80 -12.23 3.41
CA GLY A 98 -10.18 -10.97 3.05
C GLY A 98 -11.19 -9.92 2.58
N LEU A 99 -10.68 -8.91 1.87
CA LEU A 99 -11.49 -7.81 1.33
C LEU A 99 -12.65 -8.32 0.49
N THR A 100 -12.44 -9.29 -0.40
CA THR A 100 -13.51 -9.87 -1.23
C THR A 100 -14.66 -10.46 -0.38
N ASN A 101 -14.33 -11.15 0.71
CA ASN A 101 -15.36 -11.76 1.57
C ASN A 101 -16.13 -10.70 2.35
N LEU A 102 -15.44 -9.67 2.82
CA LEU A 102 -16.06 -8.52 3.48
C LEU A 102 -17.05 -7.82 2.55
N LEU A 103 -16.59 -7.44 1.36
CA LEU A 103 -17.38 -6.69 0.38
C LEU A 103 -18.55 -7.51 -0.19
N SER A 104 -18.43 -8.84 -0.19
CA SER A 104 -19.51 -9.77 -0.56
C SER A 104 -20.46 -10.10 0.60
N GLY A 105 -20.27 -9.51 1.79
CA GLY A 105 -21.11 -9.78 2.97
C GLY A 105 -20.91 -11.17 3.60
N GLN A 106 -19.85 -11.88 3.24
CA GLN A 106 -19.55 -13.24 3.71
C GLN A 106 -18.78 -13.25 5.04
N ALA A 107 -18.18 -12.12 5.43
CA ALA A 107 -17.42 -11.98 6.65
C ALA A 107 -17.54 -10.54 7.20
N LYS A 108 -17.35 -10.38 8.52
CA LYS A 108 -17.29 -9.06 9.17
C LYS A 108 -15.87 -8.49 9.10
N LEU A 109 -15.73 -7.17 9.21
CA LEU A 109 -14.44 -6.46 9.11
C LEU A 109 -13.34 -7.12 9.95
N MET A 110 -13.61 -7.31 11.24
CA MET A 110 -12.63 -7.87 12.18
C MET A 110 -12.23 -9.32 11.91
N GLN A 111 -13.04 -10.08 11.16
CA GLN A 111 -12.68 -11.44 10.75
C GLN A 111 -11.73 -11.44 9.55
N CYS A 112 -11.66 -10.34 8.81
CA CYS A 112 -10.80 -10.18 7.64
C CYS A 112 -9.47 -9.48 7.96
N ILE A 113 -9.32 -8.91 9.17
CA ILE A 113 -8.11 -8.21 9.60
C ILE A 113 -7.23 -9.14 10.44
N GLN A 114 -5.95 -9.22 10.09
CA GLN A 114 -4.96 -9.99 10.83
C GLN A 114 -3.84 -9.12 11.37
N LYS A 115 -3.42 -9.42 12.60
CA LYS A 115 -2.19 -8.85 13.16
C LYS A 115 -0.99 -9.42 12.41
N THR A 116 -0.06 -8.56 12.02
CA THR A 116 1.21 -9.00 11.43
C THR A 116 2.25 -9.23 12.52
N ASP A 117 3.40 -9.82 12.17
CA ASP A 117 4.56 -9.91 13.07
C ASP A 117 5.24 -8.54 13.31
N ILE A 118 4.75 -7.46 12.66
CA ILE A 118 5.24 -6.08 12.82
C ILE A 118 4.30 -5.33 13.75
N GLU A 119 4.89 -4.67 14.76
CA GLU A 119 4.13 -3.90 15.74
C GLU A 119 3.29 -2.80 15.09
N ASN A 120 2.05 -2.64 15.58
CA ASN A 120 1.05 -1.69 15.08
C ASN A 120 0.64 -1.84 13.61
N VAL A 121 1.11 -2.87 12.90
CA VAL A 121 0.73 -3.12 11.50
C VAL A 121 -0.22 -4.31 11.42
N TYR A 122 -1.36 -4.08 10.79
CA TYR A 122 -2.43 -5.04 10.55
C TYR A 122 -2.65 -5.18 9.05
N LEU A 123 -3.05 -6.36 8.61
CA LEU A 123 -3.28 -6.65 7.20
C LEU A 123 -4.69 -7.22 6.98
N MET A 124 -5.42 -6.61 6.05
CA MET A 124 -6.54 -7.22 5.35
C MET A 124 -6.06 -7.69 3.98
N ALA A 125 -5.92 -9.01 3.80
CA ALA A 125 -5.57 -9.58 2.51
C ALA A 125 -6.74 -9.45 1.52
N ALA A 126 -6.49 -9.65 0.23
CA ALA A 126 -7.53 -9.60 -0.80
C ALA A 126 -8.65 -10.63 -0.58
N GLY A 127 -8.31 -11.84 -0.13
CA GLY A 127 -9.23 -12.98 -0.12
C GLY A 127 -9.30 -13.68 -1.49
N PRO A 128 -10.35 -14.47 -1.77
CA PRO A 128 -10.55 -15.09 -3.08
C PRO A 128 -10.62 -14.05 -4.20
N ILE A 129 -10.11 -14.40 -5.38
CA ILE A 129 -10.19 -13.53 -6.56
C ILE A 129 -11.65 -13.49 -7.02
N PRO A 130 -12.32 -12.31 -7.00
CA PRO A 130 -13.70 -12.21 -7.46
C PRO A 130 -13.78 -12.09 -9.00
N PRO A 131 -14.92 -12.43 -9.61
CA PRO A 131 -15.13 -12.22 -11.04
C PRO A 131 -15.27 -10.73 -11.41
N ASN A 132 -15.63 -9.88 -10.46
CA ASN A 132 -15.98 -8.47 -10.63
C ASN A 132 -15.24 -7.52 -9.65
N PRO A 133 -13.90 -7.38 -9.74
CA PRO A 133 -13.11 -6.56 -8.81
C PRO A 133 -13.53 -5.09 -8.73
N ALA A 134 -13.75 -4.44 -9.88
CA ALA A 134 -13.99 -3.00 -9.95
C ALA A 134 -15.33 -2.63 -9.30
N GLU A 135 -16.36 -3.44 -9.53
CA GLU A 135 -17.70 -3.28 -8.97
C GLU A 135 -17.68 -3.44 -7.45
N LEU A 136 -16.94 -4.43 -6.93
CA LEU A 136 -16.79 -4.61 -5.48
C LEU A 136 -16.08 -3.43 -4.84
N LEU A 137 -14.95 -2.97 -5.41
CA LEU A 137 -14.20 -1.82 -4.90
C LEU A 137 -14.99 -0.51 -5.02
N GLY A 138 -15.87 -0.39 -6.03
CA GLY A 138 -16.76 0.77 -6.23
C GLY A 138 -18.00 0.76 -5.34
N SER A 139 -18.30 -0.36 -4.69
CA SER A 139 -19.53 -0.56 -3.95
C SER A 139 -19.64 0.32 -2.69
N ARG A 140 -20.88 0.49 -2.22
CA ARG A 140 -21.18 1.09 -0.91
C ARG A 140 -20.57 0.29 0.25
N ALA A 141 -20.44 -1.03 0.10
CA ALA A 141 -19.79 -1.87 1.12
C ALA A 141 -18.31 -1.48 1.33
N MET A 142 -17.62 -1.00 0.27
CA MET A 142 -16.26 -0.49 0.41
C MET A 142 -16.23 0.83 1.19
N ASP A 143 -17.20 1.71 0.97
CA ASP A 143 -17.32 2.97 1.73
C ASP A 143 -17.57 2.69 3.22
N GLU A 144 -18.48 1.76 3.52
CA GLU A 144 -18.79 1.34 4.89
C GLU A 144 -17.58 0.69 5.57
N ALA A 145 -16.82 -0.14 4.84
CA ALA A 145 -15.60 -0.76 5.35
C ALA A 145 -14.51 0.27 5.69
N LEU A 146 -14.34 1.31 4.87
CA LEU A 146 -13.39 2.40 5.15
C LEU A 146 -13.83 3.21 6.38
N LEU A 147 -15.11 3.54 6.48
CA LEU A 147 -15.66 4.26 7.64
C LEU A 147 -15.48 3.49 8.94
N GLU A 148 -15.75 2.18 8.94
CA GLU A 148 -15.53 1.34 10.11
C GLU A 148 -14.03 1.26 10.46
N ALA A 149 -13.16 1.11 9.47
CA ALA A 149 -11.72 1.07 9.69
C ALA A 149 -11.14 2.39 10.24
N TYR A 150 -11.68 3.56 9.85
CA TYR A 150 -11.25 4.85 10.40
C TYR A 150 -11.50 4.99 11.91
N ASN A 151 -12.42 4.22 12.49
CA ASN A 151 -12.66 4.22 13.93
C ASN A 151 -11.62 3.41 14.70
N MET A 152 -10.81 2.60 14.00
CA MET A 152 -9.93 1.58 14.60
C MET A 152 -8.45 1.82 14.34
N PHE A 153 -8.13 2.49 13.24
CA PHE A 153 -6.77 2.68 12.74
C PHE A 153 -6.50 4.17 12.52
N ASP A 154 -5.27 4.57 12.80
CA ASP A 154 -4.81 5.95 12.61
C ASP A 154 -4.57 6.25 11.12
N ILE A 155 -4.17 5.22 10.35
CA ILE A 155 -3.93 5.33 8.92
C ILE A 155 -4.24 4.02 8.20
N ILE A 156 -4.87 4.14 7.04
CA ILE A 156 -5.21 3.04 6.14
C ILE A 156 -4.37 3.17 4.86
N LEU A 157 -3.59 2.14 4.55
CA LEU A 157 -2.76 2.06 3.36
C LEU A 157 -3.33 0.99 2.43
N ILE A 158 -3.62 1.33 1.18
CA ILE A 158 -4.32 0.46 0.23
C ILE A 158 -3.43 0.18 -0.98
N ASP A 159 -3.03 -1.08 -1.17
CA ASP A 159 -2.27 -1.55 -2.33
C ASP A 159 -3.23 -1.80 -3.49
N THR A 160 -3.01 -1.15 -4.62
CA THR A 160 -3.91 -1.17 -5.78
C THR A 160 -3.18 -1.66 -7.03
N PRO A 161 -3.87 -2.17 -8.07
CA PRO A 161 -3.21 -2.52 -9.33
C PRO A 161 -2.70 -1.26 -10.06
N PRO A 162 -1.86 -1.39 -11.11
CA PRO A 162 -1.38 -0.25 -11.88
C PRO A 162 -2.54 0.52 -12.53
N VAL A 163 -2.53 1.85 -12.43
CA VAL A 163 -3.64 2.72 -12.82
C VAL A 163 -3.90 2.75 -14.33
N LEU A 164 -2.89 2.41 -15.15
CA LEU A 164 -3.05 2.30 -16.60
C LEU A 164 -3.53 0.92 -17.06
N ALA A 165 -3.46 -0.09 -16.19
CA ALA A 165 -3.86 -1.45 -16.55
C ALA A 165 -5.37 -1.65 -16.37
N VAL A 166 -5.94 -1.13 -15.29
CA VAL A 166 -7.35 -1.30 -14.90
C VAL A 166 -7.86 -0.10 -14.10
N THR A 167 -9.18 0.04 -13.98
CA THR A 167 -9.84 1.19 -13.33
C THR A 167 -9.86 1.12 -11.80
N ASP A 168 -9.54 -0.03 -11.21
CA ASP A 168 -9.63 -0.30 -9.77
C ASP A 168 -8.94 0.79 -8.91
N ALA A 169 -7.73 1.22 -9.30
CA ALA A 169 -6.99 2.28 -8.60
C ALA A 169 -7.68 3.65 -8.71
N GLN A 170 -8.33 3.97 -9.83
CA GLN A 170 -9.07 5.23 -10.03
C GLN A 170 -10.35 5.25 -9.20
N ILE A 171 -11.02 4.11 -9.08
CA ILE A 171 -12.21 3.94 -8.23
C ILE A 171 -11.83 4.21 -6.78
N LEU A 172 -10.77 3.56 -6.29
CA LEU A 172 -10.29 3.76 -4.92
C LEU A 172 -9.73 5.16 -4.68
N ALA A 173 -9.10 5.77 -5.68
CA ALA A 173 -8.64 7.16 -5.62
C ALA A 173 -9.78 8.16 -5.37
N ASN A 174 -11.02 7.83 -5.77
CA ASN A 174 -12.19 8.67 -5.48
C ASN A 174 -12.80 8.42 -4.09
N LYS A 175 -12.40 7.35 -3.40
CA LYS A 175 -12.90 6.98 -2.07
C LYS A 175 -11.89 7.26 -0.94
N CYS A 176 -10.65 7.60 -1.29
CA CYS A 176 -9.54 7.78 -0.35
C CYS A 176 -8.99 9.21 -0.40
N ASP A 177 -8.34 9.63 0.68
CA ASP A 177 -7.89 11.02 0.88
C ASP A 177 -6.63 11.33 0.05
N GLY A 178 -5.71 10.36 -0.03
CA GLY A 178 -4.38 10.53 -0.60
C GLY A 178 -4.01 9.47 -1.64
N ILE A 179 -3.18 9.88 -2.58
CA ILE A 179 -2.64 9.02 -3.63
C ILE A 179 -1.11 9.18 -3.64
N VAL A 180 -0.40 8.05 -3.66
CA VAL A 180 1.05 8.00 -3.94
C VAL A 180 1.28 7.23 -5.23
N LEU A 181 1.92 7.88 -6.19
CA LEU A 181 2.31 7.26 -7.45
C LEU A 181 3.74 6.72 -7.35
N VAL A 182 3.92 5.42 -7.55
CA VAL A 182 5.24 4.78 -7.62
C VAL A 182 5.71 4.70 -9.06
N VAL A 183 6.94 5.17 -9.29
CA VAL A 183 7.62 5.19 -10.58
C VAL A 183 8.94 4.45 -10.43
N ARG A 184 9.26 3.54 -11.34
CA ARG A 184 10.53 2.83 -11.32
C ARG A 184 11.57 3.55 -12.16
N SER A 185 12.68 3.92 -11.51
CA SER A 185 13.81 4.61 -12.13
C SER A 185 14.32 3.85 -13.34
N GLU A 186 14.62 4.59 -14.42
CA GLU A 186 15.17 4.07 -15.68
C GLU A 186 14.30 3.00 -16.39
N LYS A 187 13.08 2.73 -15.91
CA LYS A 187 12.22 1.68 -16.46
C LYS A 187 10.81 2.15 -16.82
N THR A 188 10.17 2.95 -15.97
CA THR A 188 8.84 3.47 -16.30
C THR A 188 8.98 4.62 -17.31
N GLU A 189 8.34 4.50 -18.46
CA GLU A 189 8.39 5.51 -19.53
C GLU A 189 7.72 6.82 -19.11
N LYS A 190 8.34 7.95 -19.45
CA LYS A 190 7.86 9.29 -19.09
C LYS A 190 6.41 9.54 -19.50
N ASP A 191 6.02 9.13 -20.71
CA ASP A 191 4.66 9.34 -21.23
C ASP A 191 3.62 8.56 -20.42
N LYS A 192 3.98 7.37 -19.93
CA LYS A 192 3.10 6.59 -19.05
C LYS A 192 2.96 7.25 -17.67
N ILE A 193 4.03 7.81 -17.13
CA ILE A 193 3.98 8.57 -15.87
C ILE A 193 3.04 9.78 -16.02
N VAL A 194 3.16 10.53 -17.11
CA VAL A 194 2.29 11.69 -17.39
C VAL A 194 0.83 11.25 -17.53
N LYS A 195 0.54 10.19 -18.28
CA LYS A 195 -0.82 9.64 -18.42
C LYS A 195 -1.39 9.17 -17.08
N ALA A 196 -0.59 8.46 -16.27
CA ALA A 196 -0.99 8.01 -14.95
C ALA A 196 -1.34 9.20 -14.04
N LYS A 197 -0.50 10.24 -14.04
CA LYS A 197 -0.77 11.48 -13.30
C LYS A 197 -2.06 12.15 -13.76
N GLN A 198 -2.27 12.33 -15.07
CA GLN A 198 -3.48 12.96 -15.62
C GLN A 198 -4.77 12.23 -15.24
N ILE A 199 -4.71 10.90 -15.10
CA ILE A 199 -5.83 10.10 -14.62
C ILE A 199 -6.07 10.35 -13.13
N LEU A 200 -5.01 10.31 -12.32
CA LEU A 200 -5.10 10.47 -10.87
C LEU A 200 -5.47 11.90 -10.45
N ASP A 201 -5.05 12.92 -11.20
CA ASP A 201 -5.41 14.33 -10.98
C ASP A 201 -6.92 14.60 -11.10
N LYS A 202 -7.66 13.70 -11.78
CA LYS A 202 -9.12 13.80 -11.93
C LYS A 202 -9.88 13.12 -10.79
N ALA A 203 -9.19 12.38 -9.93
CA ALA A 203 -9.81 11.72 -8.80
C ALA A 203 -10.03 12.71 -7.65
N SER A 204 -10.97 12.39 -6.76
CA SER A 204 -11.27 13.19 -5.57
C SER A 204 -10.11 13.19 -4.57
N GLY A 205 -9.37 12.09 -4.47
CA GLY A 205 -8.18 11.98 -3.62
C GLY A 205 -7.01 12.82 -4.14
N LYS A 206 -6.25 13.42 -3.22
CA LYS A 206 -5.12 14.30 -3.55
C LYS A 206 -3.89 13.47 -3.92
N LEU A 207 -3.26 13.76 -5.06
CA LEU A 207 -1.93 13.26 -5.35
C LEU A 207 -0.92 13.90 -4.38
N LEU A 208 -0.49 13.13 -3.38
CA LEU A 208 0.44 13.57 -2.33
C LEU A 208 1.86 13.68 -2.86
N GLY A 209 2.20 12.88 -3.87
CA GLY A 209 3.50 12.92 -4.51
C GLY A 209 3.84 11.66 -5.30
N VAL A 210 5.11 11.60 -5.70
CA VAL A 210 5.68 10.50 -6.47
C VAL A 210 6.84 9.87 -5.69
N VAL A 211 6.87 8.54 -5.63
CA VAL A 211 8.02 7.78 -5.12
C VAL A 211 8.80 7.22 -6.30
N LEU A 212 10.05 7.65 -6.44
CA LEU A 212 10.98 7.08 -7.40
C LEU A 212 11.66 5.84 -6.79
N ASN A 213 11.25 4.67 -7.23
CA ASN A 213 11.75 3.37 -6.76
C ASN A 213 12.90 2.84 -7.64
N ASP A 214 13.73 1.97 -7.10
CA ASP A 214 14.85 1.30 -7.80
C ASP A 214 15.90 2.29 -8.37
N LYS A 215 16.04 3.48 -7.75
CA LYS A 215 17.10 4.42 -8.09
C LYS A 215 18.45 3.81 -7.67
N ARG A 216 19.40 3.76 -8.60
CA ARG A 216 20.78 3.36 -8.30
C ARG A 216 21.42 4.40 -7.39
N GLU A 217 22.15 3.95 -6.38
CA GLU A 217 23.02 4.83 -5.61
C GLU A 217 24.09 5.37 -6.54
N GLU A 218 24.10 6.69 -6.75
CA GLU A 218 25.25 7.37 -7.32
C GLU A 218 26.40 7.20 -6.31
N LYS A 219 27.55 6.69 -6.75
CA LYS A 219 28.74 6.64 -5.89
C LYS A 219 29.08 8.07 -5.51
N GLU A 220 28.79 8.46 -4.27
CA GLU A 220 29.22 9.73 -3.68
C GLU A 220 30.76 9.81 -3.83
N GLN A 221 31.25 10.70 -4.71
CA GLN A 221 32.61 11.20 -4.56
C GLN A 221 32.63 11.98 -3.25
N TYR A 222 33.20 11.35 -2.22
CA TYR A 222 33.44 11.95 -0.91
C TYR A 222 34.17 13.29 -1.06
N GLY A 223 33.44 14.38 -0.95
CA GLY A 223 33.98 15.71 -0.67
C GLY A 223 33.79 16.00 0.82
N TYR A 224 34.84 15.78 1.61
CA TYR A 224 34.90 16.19 3.01
C TYR A 224 34.83 17.72 3.13
N TYR A 225 34.14 18.22 4.16
CA TYR A 225 34.45 19.46 4.85
C TYR A 225 34.65 19.16 6.32
#